data_AF-A0A661KXT8-F1
#
_entry.id   AF-A0A661KXT8-F1
#
_cell.length_a   1.000
_cell.length_b   1.000
_cell.length_c   1.000
_cell.angle_alpha   90.00
_cell.angle_beta   90.00
_cell.angle_gamma   90.00
#
_symmetry.space_group_name_H-M   'P 1'
#
loop_
_entity.id
_entity.type
_entity.pdbx_description
1 polymer ?
#
loop_
_entity_poly.entity_id
_entity_poly.type
_entity_poly.pdbx_seq_one_letter_code
_entity_poly.pdbx_strand_id
1 'polypeptide(L)' 'VEILGRGFAWLDTGTHSSLLEASIFVETIEKRQGLKIGCIEEIAYRMGYIDRRQLLTIAQEMNKSDYAKYLRRIAQEG' A
#
# COMPACT_ATOMS: atom_id res chain seq x y z
N VAL A 1 -16.75 22.37 4.83
CA VAL A 1 -16.52 21.54 3.62
C VAL A 1 -15.07 21.72 3.24
N GLU A 2 -14.32 20.63 3.10
CA GLU A 2 -12.94 20.68 2.59
C GLU A 2 -12.91 20.36 1.10
N ILE A 3 -12.05 21.06 0.35
CA ILE A 3 -11.91 20.90 -1.09
C ILE A 3 -10.59 20.19 -1.37
N LEU A 4 -10.66 19.04 -2.03
CA LEU A 4 -9.47 18.37 -2.57
C LEU A 4 -8.98 19.14 -3.80
N GLY A 5 -7.85 19.83 -3.64
CA GLY A 5 -7.21 20.56 -4.74
C GLY A 5 -6.65 19.62 -5.81
N ARG A 6 -6.28 20.17 -6.97
CA ARG A 6 -5.75 19.43 -8.14
C ARG A 6 -4.49 18.57 -7.91
N GLY A 7 -3.85 18.68 -6.73
CA GLY A 7 -2.72 17.84 -6.35
C GLY A 7 -3.12 16.47 -5.81
N PHE A 8 -4.41 16.26 -5.53
CA PHE A 8 -4.96 14.98 -5.12
C PHE A 8 -5.44 14.18 -6.33
N ALA A 9 -5.18 12.87 -6.30
CA ALA A 9 -5.77 11.93 -7.24
C ALA A 9 -7.02 11.31 -6.61
N TRP A 10 -8.18 11.54 -7.23
CA TRP A 10 -9.40 10.78 -6.97
C TRP A 10 -9.72 10.00 -8.24
N LEU A 11 -9.55 8.67 -8.15
CA LEU A 11 -9.59 7.78 -9.31
C LEU A 11 -10.93 7.06 -9.38
N ASP A 12 -11.49 6.93 -10.58
CA ASP A 12 -12.72 6.20 -10.85
C ASP A 12 -12.43 4.79 -11.37
N THR A 13 -13.19 3.80 -10.92
CA THR A 13 -13.12 2.40 -11.36
C THR A 13 -14.43 1.92 -11.98
N GLY A 14 -15.35 2.84 -12.33
CA GLY A 14 -16.67 2.55 -12.89
C GLY A 14 -16.68 2.01 -14.32
N THR A 15 -15.57 2.09 -15.06
CA THR A 15 -15.43 1.53 -16.41
C THR A 15 -14.16 0.69 -16.53
N HIS A 16 -14.09 -0.17 -17.56
CA HIS A 16 -12.86 -0.92 -17.85
C HIS A 16 -11.65 -0.01 -18.12
N SER A 17 -11.86 1.12 -18.82
CA SER A 17 -10.78 2.09 -19.10
C SER A 17 -10.32 2.76 -17.81
N SER A 18 -11.26 3.30 -17.02
CA SER A 18 -10.93 4.04 -15.80
C SER A 18 -10.28 3.15 -14.74
N LEU A 19 -10.70 1.88 -14.64
CA LEU A 19 -10.03 0.88 -13.80
C LEU A 19 -8.58 0.61 -14.23
N LEU A 20 -8.33 0.49 -15.54
CA LEU A 20 -6.98 0.29 -16.06
C LEU A 20 -6.10 1.51 -15.78
N GLU A 21 -6.61 2.72 -16.01
CA GLU A 21 -5.92 3.98 -15.71
C GLU A 21 -5.57 4.09 -14.21
N ALA A 22 -6.52 3.76 -13.33
CA ALA A 22 -6.30 3.74 -11.89
C ALA A 22 -5.22 2.71 -11.48
N SER A 23 -5.24 1.53 -12.11
CA SER A 23 -4.26 0.47 -11.85
C SER A 23 -2.85 0.90 -12.27
N ILE A 24 -2.71 1.52 -13.44
CA ILE A 24 -1.44 2.06 -13.93
C ILE A 24 -0.94 3.20 -13.03
N PHE A 25 -1.83 4.07 -12.56
CA PHE A 25 -1.49 5.14 -11.63
C PHE A 25 -0.87 4.57 -10.34
N VAL A 26 -1.54 3.61 -9.70
CA VAL A 26 -1.04 2.95 -8.49
C VAL A 26 0.31 2.29 -8.75
N GLU A 27 0.41 1.47 -9.80
CA GLU A 27 1.65 0.77 -10.14
C GLU A 27 2.83 1.74 -10.34
N THR A 28 2.59 2.86 -11.03
CA THR A 28 3.63 3.86 -11.31
C THR A 28 4.16 4.49 -10.04
N ILE A 29 3.27 4.88 -9.12
CA ILE A 29 3.67 5.48 -7.85
C ILE A 29 4.41 4.48 -6.97
N GLU A 30 3.90 3.24 -6.86
CA GLU A 30 4.55 2.20 -6.05
C GLU A 30 5.95 1.87 -6.57
N LYS A 31 6.13 1.74 -7.89
CA LYS A 31 7.45 1.49 -8.49
C LYS A 31 8.42 2.64 -8.25
N ARG A 32 7.94 3.89 -8.26
CA ARG A 32 8.78 5.08 -8.10
C ARG A 32 9.19 5.31 -6.64
N GLN A 33 8.28 5.10 -5.71
CA GLN A 33 8.51 5.35 -4.28
C GLN A 33 9.05 4.13 -3.54
N GLY A 34 8.82 2.93 -4.07
CA GLY A 34 9.09 1.67 -3.37
C GLY A 34 8.14 1.43 -2.19
N LEU A 35 7.05 2.20 -2.08
CA LEU A 35 6.00 2.09 -1.05
C LEU A 35 4.73 1.48 -1.65
N LYS A 36 3.90 0.85 -0.81
CA LYS A 36 2.62 0.28 -1.21
C LYS A 36 1.47 1.23 -0.88
N ILE A 37 0.60 1.49 -1.86
CA ILE A 37 -0.61 2.32 -1.64
C ILE A 37 -1.68 1.42 -1.04
N GLY A 38 -2.29 1.87 0.06
CA GLY A 38 -3.40 1.14 0.70
C GLY A 38 -3.01 -0.18 1.37
N CYS A 39 -1.74 -0.36 1.75
CA CYS A 39 -1.30 -1.51 2.55
C CYS A 39 -1.85 -1.41 3.98
N ILE A 40 -2.89 -2.20 4.27
CA ILE A 40 -3.61 -2.18 5.55
C ILE A 40 -2.74 -2.70 6.71
N GLU A 41 -1.82 -3.63 6.45
CA GLU A 41 -0.89 -4.16 7.45
C GLU A 41 0.13 -3.12 7.89
N GLU A 42 0.67 -2.35 6.94
CA GLU A 42 1.56 -1.23 7.25
C GLU A 42 0.81 -0.15 8.03
N ILE A 43 -0.40 0.21 7.59
CA ILE A 43 -1.23 1.21 8.30
C ILE A 43 -1.48 0.74 9.73
N ALA A 44 -1.91 -0.52 9.92
CA ALA A 44 -2.16 -1.08 11.24
C ALA A 44 -0.91 -1.09 12.13
N TYR A 45 0.26 -1.43 11.57
CA TYR A 45 1.53 -1.39 12.29
C TYR A 45 1.91 0.04 12.70
N ARG A 46 1.85 1.00 11.77
CA ARG A 46 2.18 2.41 12.05
C ARG A 46 1.21 3.08 13.02
N MET A 47 -0.05 2.65 13.02
CA MET A 47 -1.07 3.10 13.99
C MET A 47 -0.99 2.38 15.35
N GLY A 48 -0.12 1.38 15.49
CA GLY A 48 0.05 0.62 16.74
C GLY A 48 -1.05 -0.40 17.03
N TYR A 49 -1.88 -0.75 16.03
CA TYR A 49 -2.91 -1.79 16.18
C TYR A 49 -2.32 -3.20 16.17
N ILE A 50 -1.17 -3.38 15.52
CA ILE A 50 -0.39 -4.61 15.57
C ILE A 50 1.07 -4.31 15.90
N ASP A 51 1.72 -5.24 16.60
CA ASP A 51 3.14 -5.15 16.90
C ASP A 51 4.01 -5.69 15.75
N ARG A 52 5.32 -5.47 15.86
CA ARG A 52 6.32 -5.92 14.88
C ARG A 52 6.28 -7.42 14.64
N ARG A 53 6.03 -8.22 15.69
CA ARG A 53 6.00 -9.68 15.60
C ARG A 53 4.78 -10.12 14.80
N GLN A 54 3.62 -9.52 15.03
CA GLN A 54 2.40 -9.77 14.27
C GLN A 54 2.57 -9.41 12.78
N LEU A 55 3.20 -8.27 12.48
CA LEU A 55 3.51 -7.88 11.09
C LEU A 55 4.40 -8.92 10.38
N LEU A 56 5.44 -9.42 11.08
CA LEU A 56 6.33 -10.45 10.55
C LEU A 56 5.63 -11.80 10.35
N THR A 57 4.71 -12.17 11.24
CA THR A 57 3.88 -13.38 11.09
C THR A 57 3.04 -13.30 9.83
N ILE A 58 2.33 -12.18 9.58
CA ILE A 58 1.54 -11.98 8.36
C ILE A 58 2.45 -12.07 7.12
N ALA A 59 3.62 -11.43 7.16
CA ALA A 59 4.58 -11.49 6.07
C ALA A 59 5.12 -12.92 5.79
N GLN A 60 5.13 -13.78 6.81
CA GLN A 60 5.57 -15.17 6.67
C GLN A 60 4.49 -16.03 5.97
N GLU A 61 3.21 -15.81 6.28
CA GLU A 61 2.08 -16.52 5.66
C GLU A 61 1.95 -16.22 4.16
N MET A 62 2.38 -15.02 3.73
CA MET A 62 2.37 -14.56 2.34
C MET A 62 3.51 -15.11 1.45
N ASN A 63 4.25 -16.12 1.91
CA ASN A 63 5.33 -16.79 1.17
C ASN A 63 6.42 -15.83 0.61
N LYS A 64 7.00 -16.16 -0.55
CA LYS A 64 8.10 -15.42 -1.20
C LYS A 64 7.61 -14.26 -2.11
N SER A 65 6.40 -13.76 -1.89
CA SER A 65 5.86 -12.64 -2.67
C SER A 65 6.64 -11.34 -2.44
N ASP A 66 6.60 -10.42 -3.40
CA ASP A 66 7.18 -9.08 -3.23
C ASP A 66 6.46 -8.28 -2.16
N TYR A 67 5.16 -8.56 -1.93
CA TYR A 67 4.40 -8.01 -0.83
C TYR A 67 4.94 -8.47 0.53
N ALA A 68 5.24 -9.77 0.68
CA ALA A 68 5.87 -10.28 1.89
C ALA A 68 7.26 -9.66 2.14
N LYS A 69 8.04 -9.41 1.08
CA LYS A 69 9.32 -8.70 1.19
C LYS A 69 9.12 -7.26 1.65
N TYR A 70 8.09 -6.58 1.13
CA TYR A 70 7.72 -5.23 1.55
C TYR A 70 7.40 -5.17 3.04
N LEU A 71 6.50 -6.03 3.54
CA LEU A 71 6.13 -6.06 4.96
C LEU A 71 7.34 -6.34 5.87
N ARG A 72 8.23 -7.25 5.46
CA ARG A 72 9.49 -7.50 6.19
C ARG A 72 10.40 -6.27 6.24
N ARG A 73 10.44 -5.47 5.16
CA ARG A 73 11.20 -4.22 5.12
C ARG A 73 10.60 -3.18 6.06
N ILE A 74 9.27 -2.99 6.02
CA ILE A 74 8.56 -2.08 6.94
C ILE A 74 8.81 -2.45 8.41
N ALA A 75 8.83 -3.74 8.75
CA ALA A 75 9.16 -4.20 10.10
C ALA A 75 10.61 -3.90 10.55
N GLN A 76 11.50 -3.48 9.64
CA GLN A 76 12.90 -3.13 9.93
C GLN A 76 13.16 -1.61 9.93
N GLU A 77 12.25 -0.82 9.37
CA GLU A 77 12.38 0.65 9.22
C GLU A 77 11.96 1.45 10.47
N GLY A 78 11.59 0.77 11.57
CA GLY A 78 11.16 1.37 12.84
C GLY A 78 12.22 1.29 13.93
#